data_AF-A0A821TT31-F1
#
_entry.id   AF-A0A821TT31-F1
#
_cell.length_a   1.000
_cell.length_b   1.000
_cell.length_c   1.000
_cell.angle_alpha   90.00
_cell.angle_beta   90.00
_cell.angle_gamma   90.00
#
_symmetry.space_group_name_H-M   'P 1'
#
loop_
_entity.id
_entity.type
_entity.pdbx_description
1 polymer ?
#
loop_
_entity_poly.entity_id
_entity_poly.type
_entity_poly.pdbx_seq_one_letter_code
_entity_poly.pdbx_strand_id
1 'polypeptide(L)'
;MLLSLKESVLDVIRRAEATAERNNELIRQINEMTGEITVMTYVLRRQDNGSYSVEENIRVSIEAQMIVSEWQDIIQLINIEDSFNDEINYSCNDYQDMIFLNSDMLLVIKKYESLGDEDRLLKIVNKFAENFCRIERALQKLLLHLCTSDQSRLDEITQRVDRINNEIKDLRDKYKYLSFV
;
A
#
# COMPACT_ATOMS: atom_id res chain seq x y z
N MET A 1 -25.51 -4.96 30.17
CA MET A 1 -25.78 -3.90 29.19
C MET A 1 -24.46 -3.16 28.98
N LEU A 2 -23.66 -3.61 28.01
CA LEU A 2 -22.40 -2.93 27.68
C LEU A 2 -22.77 -1.65 26.95
N LEU A 3 -22.61 -0.50 27.62
CA LEU A 3 -22.62 0.80 26.97
C LEU A 3 -21.54 0.76 25.89
N SER A 4 -21.95 0.62 24.63
CA SER A 4 -21.08 0.92 23.48
C SER A 4 -20.67 2.38 23.65
N LEU A 5 -19.43 2.61 24.11
CA LEU A 5 -18.88 3.97 24.18
C LEU A 5 -18.87 4.51 22.76
N LYS A 6 -19.70 5.53 22.52
CA LYS A 6 -19.70 6.27 21.26
C LYS A 6 -18.32 6.94 21.14
N GLU A 7 -17.56 6.60 20.11
CA GLU A 7 -16.25 7.20 19.82
C GLU A 7 -16.42 8.72 19.69
N SER A 8 -15.61 9.50 20.42
CA SER A 8 -15.65 10.97 20.35
C SER A 8 -14.81 11.48 19.16
N VAL A 9 -15.03 12.74 18.76
CA VAL A 9 -14.20 13.42 17.74
C VAL A 9 -12.74 13.41 18.17
N LEU A 10 -12.48 13.68 19.45
CA LEU A 10 -11.12 13.71 20.00
C LEU A 10 -10.44 12.33 19.96
N ASP A 11 -11.19 11.24 20.18
CA ASP A 11 -10.64 9.88 20.07
C ASP A 11 -10.22 9.57 18.63
N VAL A 12 -11.03 9.96 17.64
CA VAL A 12 -10.69 9.78 16.22
C VAL A 12 -9.48 10.63 15.84
N ILE A 13 -9.42 11.88 16.29
CA ILE A 13 -8.27 12.76 16.02
C ILE A 13 -6.99 12.15 16.57
N ARG A 14 -6.98 11.71 17.84
CA ARG A 14 -5.80 11.06 18.44
C ARG A 14 -5.36 9.82 17.68
N ARG A 15 -6.30 9.00 17.20
CA ARG A 15 -6.00 7.83 16.36
C ARG A 15 -5.41 8.22 15.00
N ALA A 16 -5.93 9.28 14.40
CA ALA A 16 -5.40 9.83 13.16
C ALA A 16 -3.98 10.37 13.35
N GLU A 17 -3.72 11.14 14.41
CA GLU A 17 -2.39 11.64 14.77
C GLU A 17 -1.40 10.50 15.01
N ALA A 18 -1.78 9.47 15.78
CA ALA A 18 -0.94 8.30 15.99
C ALA A 18 -0.62 7.55 14.69
N THR A 19 -1.50 7.63 13.69
CA THR A 19 -1.25 7.06 12.35
C THR A 19 -0.33 7.98 11.55
N ALA A 20 -0.53 9.30 11.61
CA ALA A 20 0.35 10.28 10.98
C ALA A 20 1.80 10.20 11.50
N GLU A 21 1.98 9.97 12.80
CA GLU A 21 3.31 9.78 13.40
C GLU A 21 3.96 8.46 12.96
N ARG A 22 3.18 7.38 12.85
CA ARG A 22 3.69 6.13 12.26
C ARG A 22 4.08 6.32 10.79
N ASN A 23 3.34 7.12 10.04
CA ASN A 23 3.70 7.50 8.67
C ASN A 23 5.02 8.29 8.64
N ASN A 24 5.22 9.24 9.56
CA ASN A 24 6.49 9.98 9.67
C ASN A 24 7.67 9.05 9.97
N GLU A 25 7.46 8.03 10.81
CA GLU A 25 8.47 7.03 11.11
C GLU A 25 8.79 6.14 9.89
N LEU A 26 7.77 5.72 9.12
CA LEU A 26 7.98 5.01 7.85
C LEU A 26 8.72 5.88 6.83
N ILE A 27 8.36 7.15 6.71
CA ILE A 27 9.03 8.14 5.85
C ILE A 27 10.50 8.26 6.25
N ARG A 28 10.79 8.38 7.55
CA ARG A 28 12.16 8.44 8.07
C ARG A 28 12.95 7.18 7.69
N GLN A 29 12.38 5.99 7.91
CA GLN A 29 13.02 4.72 7.54
C GLN A 29 13.31 4.64 6.04
N ILE A 30 12.37 5.05 5.19
CA ILE A 30 12.54 5.07 3.73
C ILE A 30 13.65 6.06 3.34
N ASN A 31 13.70 7.25 3.93
CA ASN A 31 14.75 8.24 3.66
C ASN A 31 16.13 7.80 4.14
N GLU A 32 16.19 7.01 5.21
CA GLU A 32 17.43 6.41 5.73
C GLU A 32 17.89 5.20 4.93
N MET A 33 17.07 4.67 4.01
CA MET A 33 17.51 3.59 3.11
C MET A 33 18.57 4.11 2.15
N THR A 34 19.79 3.60 2.35
CA THR A 34 20.96 3.89 1.52
C THR A 34 21.51 2.62 0.90
N GLY A 35 22.18 2.77 -0.23
CA GLY A 35 22.87 1.68 -0.91
C GLY A 35 22.07 1.12 -2.08
N GLU A 36 22.64 0.07 -2.66
CA GLU A 36 22.07 -0.58 -3.82
C GLU A 36 21.12 -1.70 -3.42
N ILE A 37 19.93 -1.67 -4.01
CA ILE A 37 18.91 -2.69 -3.94
C ILE A 37 19.01 -3.48 -5.24
N THR A 38 19.21 -4.78 -5.12
CA THR A 38 19.04 -5.66 -6.27
C THR A 38 17.56 -5.67 -6.63
N VAL A 39 17.26 -5.45 -7.91
CA VAL A 39 15.95 -5.64 -8.51
C VAL A 39 16.05 -6.72 -9.57
N MET A 40 15.29 -7.80 -9.38
CA MET A 40 15.18 -8.92 -10.28
C MET A 40 13.86 -8.87 -11.04
N THR A 41 13.96 -8.90 -12.37
CA THR A 41 12.82 -9.09 -13.25
C THR A 41 12.72 -10.55 -13.64
N TYR A 42 11.51 -11.07 -13.60
CA TYR A 42 11.21 -12.46 -13.97
C TYR A 42 10.34 -12.48 -15.22
N VAL A 43 10.55 -13.49 -16.06
CA VAL A 43 9.72 -13.75 -17.23
C VAL A 43 9.01 -15.07 -17.03
N LEU A 44 7.70 -15.06 -17.27
CA LEU A 44 6.91 -16.28 -17.32
C LEU A 44 7.05 -16.90 -18.71
N ARG A 45 7.71 -18.05 -18.82
CA ARG A 45 7.85 -18.77 -20.09
C ARG A 45 6.89 -19.95 -20.14
N ARG A 46 6.14 -20.07 -21.24
CA ARG A 46 5.33 -21.26 -21.52
C ARG A 46 6.22 -22.37 -22.06
N GLN A 47 6.11 -23.56 -21.49
CA GLN A 47 6.81 -24.76 -21.91
C GLN A 47 5.99 -25.57 -22.93
N ASP A 48 6.66 -26.46 -23.66
CA ASP A 48 6.06 -27.30 -24.71
C ASP A 48 4.98 -28.26 -24.17
N ASN A 49 5.12 -28.69 -22.92
CA ASN A 49 4.12 -29.49 -22.20
C ASN A 49 2.86 -28.68 -21.80
N GLY A 50 2.85 -27.37 -22.08
CA GLY A 50 1.81 -26.43 -21.76
C GLY A 50 1.80 -25.90 -20.32
N SER A 51 2.84 -26.17 -19.52
CA SER A 51 3.06 -25.53 -18.21
C SER A 51 3.77 -24.17 -18.37
N TYR A 52 3.88 -23.44 -17.26
CA TYR A 52 4.65 -22.20 -17.17
C TYR A 52 5.85 -22.38 -16.24
N SER A 53 6.98 -21.77 -16.56
CA SER A 53 8.11 -21.62 -15.65
C SER A 53 8.44 -20.14 -15.45
N VAL A 54 8.98 -19.84 -14.27
CA VAL A 54 9.51 -18.53 -13.93
C VAL A 54 11.01 -18.58 -14.20
N GLU A 55 11.48 -17.75 -15.12
CA GLU A 55 12.91 -17.61 -15.38
C GLU A 55 13.36 -16.21 -14.95
N GLU A 56 14.55 -16.14 -14.35
CA GLU A 56 15.24 -14.87 -14.13
C GLU A 56 15.61 -14.26 -15.49
N ASN A 57 15.29 -12.98 -15.66
CA ASN A 57 15.56 -12.25 -16.90
C ASN A 57 16.72 -11.26 -16.71
N ILE A 58 16.55 -10.30 -15.81
CA ILE A 58 17.55 -9.27 -15.56
C ILE A 58 17.64 -9.03 -14.05
N ARG A 59 18.88 -9.00 -13.55
CA ARG A 59 19.24 -8.55 -12.21
C ARG A 59 19.98 -7.22 -12.32
N VAL A 60 19.41 -6.16 -11.77
CA VAL A 60 20.01 -4.81 -11.78
C VAL A 60 20.24 -4.37 -10.34
N SER A 61 21.36 -3.73 -10.07
CA SER A 61 21.59 -3.00 -8.82
C SER A 61 21.08 -1.58 -9.03
N ILE A 62 20.10 -1.16 -8.24
CA ILE A 62 19.49 0.18 -8.32
C ILE A 62 19.62 0.84 -6.95
N GLU A 63 20.02 2.11 -6.91
CA GLU A 63 20.07 2.84 -5.65
C GLU A 63 18.67 2.96 -5.03
N ALA A 64 18.56 2.73 -3.72
CA ALA A 64 17.29 2.81 -3.00
C ALA A 64 16.54 4.14 -3.26
N GLN A 65 17.28 5.24 -3.35
CA GLN A 65 16.72 6.57 -3.62
C GLN A 65 16.14 6.71 -5.03
N MET A 66 16.71 6.00 -6.02
CA MET A 66 16.14 5.97 -7.37
C MET A 66 14.80 5.24 -7.37
N ILE A 67 14.71 4.10 -6.68
CA ILE A 67 13.44 3.37 -6.50
C ILE A 67 12.38 4.25 -5.83
N VAL A 68 12.74 4.99 -4.78
CA VAL A 68 11.84 5.92 -4.10
C VAL A 68 11.40 7.05 -5.04
N SER A 69 12.31 7.62 -5.83
CA SER A 69 12.00 8.73 -6.75
C SER A 69 11.11 8.32 -7.93
N GLU A 70 11.19 7.05 -8.35
CA GLU A 70 10.38 6.50 -9.42
C GLU A 70 9.12 5.79 -8.90
N TRP A 71 8.93 5.72 -7.58
CA TRP A 71 7.79 5.04 -6.98
C TRP A 71 6.49 5.77 -7.29
N GLN A 72 5.64 5.09 -8.06
CA GLN A 72 4.30 5.55 -8.36
C GLN A 72 3.29 4.57 -7.77
N ASP A 73 2.46 5.06 -6.87
CA ASP A 73 1.30 4.33 -6.36
C ASP A 73 0.15 5.32 -6.24
N ILE A 74 -0.77 5.25 -7.20
CA ILE A 74 -1.93 6.15 -7.23
C ILE A 74 -2.86 5.75 -6.09
N ILE A 75 -2.84 6.53 -5.01
CA ILE A 75 -3.72 6.33 -3.87
C ILE A 75 -4.95 7.21 -4.05
N GLN A 76 -6.11 6.58 -4.14
CA GLN A 76 -7.36 7.31 -4.10
C GLN A 76 -7.59 7.77 -2.65
N LEU A 77 -7.41 9.05 -2.36
CA LEU A 77 -7.81 9.63 -1.08
C LEU A 77 -9.25 10.11 -1.12
N ILE A 78 -9.89 10.15 0.05
CA ILE A 78 -11.24 10.70 0.20
C ILE A 78 -11.13 12.22 0.25
N ASN A 79 -11.81 12.90 -0.67
CA ASN A 79 -11.97 14.35 -0.61
C ASN A 79 -12.77 14.73 0.65
N ILE A 80 -12.24 15.70 1.39
CA ILE A 80 -12.85 16.23 2.60
C ILE A 80 -13.28 17.68 2.34
N GLU A 81 -14.42 18.06 2.90
CA GLU A 81 -14.93 19.43 2.80
C GLU A 81 -13.94 20.41 3.42
N ASP A 82 -13.54 21.42 2.65
CA ASP A 82 -12.61 22.44 3.09
C ASP A 82 -13.31 23.47 3.98
N SER A 83 -13.49 23.11 5.24
CA SER A 83 -14.17 23.95 6.24
C SER A 83 -13.33 25.13 6.71
N PHE A 84 -12.04 25.16 6.37
CA PHE A 84 -11.06 26.11 6.90
C PHE A 84 -10.29 26.87 5.82
N ASN A 85 -10.63 26.66 4.54
CA ASN A 85 -9.97 27.26 3.38
C ASN A 85 -8.46 26.93 3.32
N ASP A 86 -8.11 25.67 3.60
CA ASP A 86 -6.74 25.15 3.53
C ASP A 86 -6.37 24.64 2.12
N GLU A 87 -7.33 24.49 1.21
CA GLU A 87 -7.12 24.15 -0.20
C GLU A 87 -6.29 22.85 -0.42
N ILE A 88 -6.42 21.86 0.47
CA ILE A 88 -5.68 20.60 0.36
C ILE A 88 -6.00 19.90 -0.98
N ASN A 89 -4.97 19.63 -1.77
CA ASN A 89 -5.07 18.80 -2.97
C ASN A 89 -4.90 17.31 -2.61
N TYR A 90 -5.99 16.57 -2.53
CA TYR A 90 -6.00 15.13 -2.22
C TYR A 90 -5.51 14.20 -3.34
N SER A 91 -4.91 14.73 -4.40
CA SER A 91 -4.25 13.91 -5.43
C SER A 91 -2.95 13.34 -4.87
N CYS A 92 -2.80 12.01 -4.91
CA CYS A 92 -1.62 11.32 -4.39
C CYS A 92 -1.14 10.28 -5.39
N ASN A 93 -0.04 10.58 -6.10
CA ASN A 93 0.46 9.78 -7.20
C ASN A 93 1.85 9.19 -6.93
N ASP A 94 2.63 9.85 -6.09
CA ASP A 94 4.01 9.50 -5.81
C ASP A 94 4.37 9.61 -4.31
N TYR A 95 5.62 9.28 -3.99
CA TYR A 95 6.13 9.33 -2.63
C TYR A 95 6.15 10.75 -2.03
N GLN A 96 6.40 11.79 -2.83
CA GLN A 96 6.42 13.16 -2.32
C GLN A 96 5.02 13.63 -1.96
N ASP A 97 4.02 13.31 -2.79
CA ASP A 97 2.62 13.57 -2.49
C ASP A 97 2.23 12.94 -1.13
N MET A 98 2.68 11.70 -0.85
CA MET A 98 2.42 11.03 0.44
C MET A 98 2.99 11.81 1.64
N ILE A 99 4.20 12.37 1.51
CA ILE A 99 4.83 13.17 2.57
C ILE A 99 4.05 14.47 2.81
N PHE A 100 3.74 15.19 1.73
CA PHE A 100 3.02 16.47 1.82
C PHE A 100 1.63 16.26 2.39
N LEU A 101 0.88 15.29 1.87
CA LEU A 101 -0.47 15.00 2.33
C LEU A 101 -0.52 14.52 3.77
N ASN A 102 0.45 13.72 4.23
CA ASN A 102 0.54 13.33 5.64
C ASN A 102 0.72 14.56 6.54
N SER A 103 1.54 15.52 6.13
CA SER A 103 1.80 16.74 6.90
C SER A 103 0.60 17.71 6.87
N ASP A 104 0.08 18.00 5.68
CA ASP A 104 -1.00 18.98 5.49
C ASP A 104 -2.29 18.53 6.17
N MET A 105 -2.68 17.27 5.99
CA MET A 105 -3.86 16.72 6.65
C MET A 105 -3.73 16.75 8.17
N LEU A 106 -2.52 16.58 8.73
CA LEU A 106 -2.29 16.62 10.17
C LEU A 106 -2.48 18.03 10.74
N LEU A 107 -2.08 19.06 9.99
CA LEU A 107 -2.33 20.44 10.36
C LEU A 107 -3.82 20.77 10.37
N VAL A 108 -4.56 20.28 9.38
CA VAL A 108 -5.99 20.56 9.24
C VAL A 108 -6.83 19.77 10.24
N ILE A 109 -6.54 18.49 10.48
CA ILE A 109 -7.33 17.67 11.40
C ILE A 109 -7.31 18.22 12.83
N LYS A 110 -6.18 18.80 13.27
CA LYS A 110 -6.04 19.43 14.59
C LYS A 110 -7.00 20.60 14.82
N LYS A 111 -7.40 21.32 13.77
CA LYS A 111 -8.36 22.43 13.88
C LYS A 111 -9.74 21.95 14.36
N TYR A 112 -10.08 20.69 14.07
CA TYR A 112 -11.36 20.10 14.48
C TYR A 112 -11.42 19.76 15.98
N GLU A 113 -10.30 19.72 16.71
CA GLU A 113 -10.29 19.46 18.17
C GLU A 113 -11.14 20.45 18.96
N SER A 114 -11.22 21.68 18.46
CA SER A 114 -11.92 22.80 19.11
C SER A 114 -13.43 22.87 18.83
N LEU A 115 -13.95 22.05 17.91
CA LEU A 115 -15.31 22.17 17.38
C LEU A 115 -16.37 21.32 18.10
N GLY A 116 -15.97 20.51 19.10
CA GLY A 116 -16.88 19.68 19.90
C GLY A 116 -17.30 18.36 19.23
N ASP A 117 -18.24 17.65 19.87
CA ASP A 117 -18.68 16.31 19.46
C ASP A 117 -20.02 16.33 18.70
N GLU A 118 -19.94 16.64 17.40
CA GLU A 118 -21.08 16.54 16.49
C GLU A 118 -20.94 15.35 15.54
N ASP A 119 -22.05 14.67 15.23
CA ASP A 119 -22.03 13.53 14.29
C ASP A 119 -21.49 13.89 12.90
N ARG A 120 -21.66 15.16 12.47
CA ARG A 120 -21.07 15.67 11.23
C ARG A 120 -19.54 15.75 11.34
N LEU A 121 -19.02 16.31 12.43
CA LEU A 121 -17.58 16.43 12.67
C LEU A 121 -16.95 15.05 12.77
N LEU A 122 -17.60 14.11 13.46
CA LEU A 122 -17.14 12.73 13.57
C LEU A 122 -16.96 12.06 12.21
N LYS A 123 -17.89 12.29 11.26
CA LYS A 123 -17.76 11.80 9.89
C LYS A 123 -16.58 12.45 9.15
N ILE A 124 -16.32 13.73 9.38
CA ILE A 124 -15.21 14.45 8.76
C ILE A 124 -13.87 13.92 9.28
N VAL A 125 -13.68 13.85 10.60
CA VAL A 125 -12.41 13.37 11.18
C VAL A 125 -12.14 11.90 10.88
N ASN A 126 -13.19 11.09 10.71
CA ASN A 126 -13.01 9.70 10.27
C ASN A 126 -12.48 9.59 8.83
N LYS A 127 -12.84 10.50 7.93
CA LYS A 127 -12.25 10.53 6.58
C LYS A 127 -10.76 10.86 6.63
N PHE A 128 -10.35 11.79 7.49
CA PHE A 128 -8.93 12.06 7.72
C PHE A 128 -8.21 10.82 8.24
N ALA A 129 -8.74 10.18 9.28
CA ALA A 129 -8.18 8.95 9.83
C ALA A 129 -8.03 7.85 8.76
N GLU A 130 -9.03 7.69 7.90
CA GLU A 130 -8.97 6.73 6.79
C GLU A 130 -7.90 7.10 5.76
N ASN A 131 -7.77 8.38 5.39
CA ASN A 131 -6.73 8.84 4.47
C ASN A 131 -5.32 8.59 5.05
N PHE A 132 -5.10 8.82 6.35
CA PHE A 132 -3.83 8.47 7.01
C PHE A 132 -3.50 6.98 6.91
N CYS A 133 -4.49 6.10 7.11
CA CYS A 133 -4.30 4.65 6.94
C CYS A 133 -4.03 4.26 5.48
N ARG A 134 -4.60 4.97 4.50
CA ARG A 134 -4.33 4.73 3.08
C ARG A 134 -2.87 5.08 2.75
N ILE A 135 -2.37 6.21 3.26
CA ILE A 135 -0.97 6.60 3.16
C ILE A 135 -0.06 5.58 3.86
N GLU A 136 -0.40 5.16 5.09
CA GLU A 136 0.36 4.16 5.87
C GLU A 136 0.60 2.88 5.06
N ARG A 137 -0.45 2.36 4.43
CA ARG A 137 -0.37 1.13 3.63
C ARG A 137 0.54 1.29 2.40
N ALA A 138 0.49 2.43 1.73
CA ALA A 138 1.35 2.68 0.58
C ALA A 138 2.81 2.83 0.99
N LEU A 139 3.09 3.54 2.09
CA LEU A 139 4.43 3.64 2.67
C LEU A 139 4.97 2.27 3.10
N GLN A 140 4.14 1.43 3.73
CA GLN A 140 4.51 0.07 4.08
C GLN A 140 4.82 -0.79 2.85
N LYS A 141 4.05 -0.63 1.75
CA LYS A 141 4.30 -1.33 0.50
C LYS A 141 5.63 -0.93 -0.14
N LEU A 142 5.94 0.37 -0.14
CA LEU A 142 7.24 0.88 -0.58
C LEU A 142 8.37 0.36 0.31
N LEU A 143 8.24 0.46 1.63
CA LEU A 143 9.26 -0.05 2.56
C LEU A 143 9.48 -1.56 2.38
N LEU A 144 8.42 -2.34 2.21
CA LEU A 144 8.53 -3.77 1.92
C LEU A 144 9.27 -4.01 0.61
N HIS A 145 9.02 -3.20 -0.43
CA HIS A 145 9.74 -3.28 -1.69
C HIS A 145 11.23 -2.99 -1.53
N LEU A 146 11.59 -2.07 -0.65
CA LEU A 146 12.99 -1.74 -0.35
C LEU A 146 13.69 -2.80 0.53
N CYS A 147 12.96 -3.45 1.44
CA CYS A 147 13.52 -4.40 2.42
C CYS A 147 13.54 -5.86 1.94
N THR A 148 12.64 -6.26 1.04
CA THR A 148 12.49 -7.68 0.71
C THR A 148 13.62 -8.11 -0.22
N SER A 149 14.37 -9.14 0.16
CA SER A 149 15.32 -9.76 -0.75
C SER A 149 14.59 -10.41 -1.92
N ASP A 150 15.03 -10.13 -3.14
CA ASP A 150 14.42 -10.67 -4.35
C ASP A 150 14.33 -12.20 -4.35
N GLN A 151 15.26 -12.89 -3.69
CA GLN A 151 15.23 -14.34 -3.56
C GLN A 151 13.96 -14.86 -2.87
N SER A 152 13.50 -14.20 -1.80
CA SER A 152 12.28 -14.60 -1.11
C SER A 152 11.04 -14.41 -1.99
N ARG A 153 11.05 -13.39 -2.87
CA ARG A 153 9.95 -13.13 -3.81
C ARG A 153 9.95 -14.13 -4.96
N LEU A 154 11.12 -14.53 -5.46
CA LEU A 154 11.24 -15.57 -6.48
C LEU A 154 10.66 -16.90 -5.99
N ASP A 155 11.01 -17.30 -4.77
CA ASP A 155 10.54 -18.55 -4.20
C ASP A 155 9.00 -18.54 -4.07
N GLU A 156 8.41 -17.43 -3.63
CA GLU A 156 6.95 -17.27 -3.55
C GLU A 156 6.28 -17.31 -4.93
N ILE A 157 6.82 -16.58 -5.92
CA ILE A 157 6.28 -16.54 -7.28
C ILE A 157 6.37 -17.92 -7.93
N THR A 158 7.50 -18.61 -7.76
CA THR A 158 7.72 -19.97 -8.29
C THR A 158 6.73 -20.96 -7.70
N GLN A 159 6.56 -20.96 -6.36
CA GLN A 159 5.57 -21.82 -5.70
C GLN A 159 4.14 -21.55 -6.17
N ARG A 160 3.81 -20.28 -6.43
CA ARG A 160 2.49 -19.89 -6.93
C ARG A 160 2.27 -20.35 -8.37
N VAL A 161 3.28 -20.25 -9.23
CA VAL A 161 3.24 -20.77 -10.61
C VAL A 161 3.14 -22.29 -10.61
N ASP A 162 3.87 -22.98 -9.75
CA ASP A 162 3.76 -24.44 -9.60
C ASP A 162 2.37 -24.88 -9.17
N ARG A 163 1.75 -24.14 -8.24
CA ARG A 163 0.35 -24.38 -7.85
C ARG A 163 -0.60 -24.23 -9.03
N ILE A 164 -0.48 -23.15 -9.80
CA ILE A 164 -1.30 -22.92 -11.00
C ILE A 164 -1.08 -24.02 -12.04
N ASN A 165 0.17 -24.45 -12.27
CA ASN A 165 0.48 -25.54 -13.19
C ASN A 165 -0.21 -26.84 -12.78
N ASN A 166 -0.21 -27.16 -11.47
CA ASN A 166 -0.88 -28.34 -10.95
C ASN A 166 -2.40 -28.24 -11.11
N GLU A 167 -3.00 -27.09 -10.82
CA GLU A 167 -4.44 -26.87 -11.03
C GLU A 167 -4.84 -27.01 -12.52
N ILE A 168 -4.04 -26.45 -13.43
CA ILE A 168 -4.26 -26.59 -14.88
C ILE A 168 -4.14 -28.05 -15.31
N LYS A 169 -3.18 -28.79 -14.77
CA LYS A 169 -2.99 -30.21 -15.05
C LYS A 169 -4.18 -31.03 -14.54
N ASP A 170 -4.62 -30.81 -13.31
CA ASP A 170 -5.76 -31.51 -12.72
C ASP A 170 -7.04 -31.25 -13.51
N LEU A 171 -7.26 -30.00 -13.95
CA LEU A 171 -8.37 -29.67 -14.85
C LEU A 171 -8.22 -30.39 -16.19
N ARG A 172 -7.04 -30.36 -16.81
CA ARG A 172 -6.78 -31.06 -18.07
C ARG A 172 -7.09 -32.56 -17.96
N ASP A 173 -6.63 -33.21 -16.89
CA ASP A 173 -6.83 -34.64 -16.66
C ASP A 173 -8.30 -34.94 -16.37
N LYS A 174 -9.00 -34.09 -15.61
CA LYS A 174 -10.45 -34.22 -15.35
C LYS A 174 -11.29 -34.14 -16.63
N TYR A 175 -10.95 -33.22 -17.53
CA TYR A 175 -11.70 -33.00 -18.78
C TYR A 175 -11.20 -33.83 -19.96
N LYS A 176 -10.05 -34.52 -19.83
CA LYS A 176 -9.53 -35.47 -20.84
C LYS A 176 -10.45 -36.66 -21.09
N TYR A 177 -11.27 -37.01 -20.10
CA TYR A 177 -12.22 -38.13 -20.17
C TYR A 177 -13.62 -37.71 -20.66
N LEU A 178 -13.85 -36.44 -20.96
CA LEU A 178 -15.14 -35.92 -21.43
C LEU A 178 -15.22 -35.75 -22.96
N SER A 179 -14.14 -36.08 -23.70
CA SER A 179 -14.10 -36.01 -25.17
C SER A 179 -14.39 -37.34 -25.90
N PHE A 180 -15.01 -38.31 -25.21
CA PHE A 180 -15.54 -39.53 -25.82
C PHE A 180 -17.01 -39.73 -25.42
N VAL A 181 -17.89 -38.86 -25.93
CA VAL A 181 -19.33 -39.13 -26.12
C VAL A 181 -19.74 -38.54 -27.45
#